data_AF-A0A535DD05-F1
#
_entry.id   AF-A0A535DD05-F1
#
_cell.length_a   1.000
_cell.length_b   1.000
_cell.length_c   1.000
_cell.angle_alpha   90.00
_cell.angle_beta   90.00
_cell.angle_gamma   90.00
#
_symmetry.space_group_name_H-M   'P 1'
#
loop_
_entity.id
_entity.type
_entity.pdbx_description
1 polymer ?
#
loop_
_entity_poly.entity_id
_entity_poly.type
_entity_poly.pdbx_seq_one_letter_code
_entity_poly.pdbx_strand_id
1 'polypeptide(L)'
;MSNRKSSPPGSGVDSTTWSDHTDIRPTLMVLLGLKDDYGHDGRALTEDLSGWARPAATKKSNGYITVAQMYKQINAAVGKFGLATLQASTRAIESGSASDDSTYTSLENQLAALTHDRDTLAHQMIALLEGAEFDGNAIDQRTAQALVAQGQALIARANALAQ
;
A
#
# COMPACT_ATOMS: atom_id res chain seq x y z
N MET A 1 -11.23 -7.23 -51.08
CA MET A 1 -11.95 -7.28 -49.78
C MET A 1 -11.17 -8.20 -48.85
N SER A 2 -10.79 -7.89 -47.61
CA SER A 2 -11.13 -6.82 -46.69
C SER A 2 -9.94 -6.62 -45.73
N ASN A 3 -9.38 -5.41 -45.71
CA ASN A 3 -8.41 -4.97 -44.71
C ASN A 3 -9.18 -4.68 -43.40
N ARG A 4 -8.98 -5.49 -42.35
CA ARG A 4 -9.30 -5.04 -40.98
C ARG A 4 -8.02 -4.54 -40.32
N LYS A 5 -7.90 -3.22 -40.27
CA LYS A 5 -6.99 -2.51 -39.35
C LYS A 5 -7.22 -3.05 -37.93
N SER A 6 -6.19 -3.62 -37.33
CA SER A 6 -6.10 -3.79 -35.87
C SER A 6 -5.86 -2.41 -35.24
N SER A 7 -6.79 -1.95 -34.40
CA SER A 7 -6.62 -0.74 -33.59
C SER A 7 -5.52 -0.93 -32.53
N PRO A 8 -4.81 0.14 -32.09
CA PRO A 8 -3.76 0.05 -31.07
C PRO A 8 -4.34 -0.22 -29.66
N PRO A 9 -3.54 -0.74 -28.71
CA PRO A 9 -3.97 -0.92 -27.32
C PRO A 9 -4.34 0.42 -26.68
N GLY A 10 -5.41 0.41 -25.89
CA GLY A 10 -6.06 1.60 -25.34
C GLY A 10 -5.12 2.45 -24.48
N SER A 11 -4.96 3.71 -24.86
CA SER A 11 -4.14 4.74 -24.21
C SER A 11 -4.73 5.28 -22.89
N GLY A 12 -5.44 4.44 -22.12
CA GLY A 12 -6.19 4.87 -20.94
C GLY A 12 -6.33 3.82 -19.84
N VAL A 13 -5.58 2.71 -19.90
CA VAL A 13 -5.54 1.69 -18.84
C VAL A 13 -4.10 1.55 -18.38
N ASP A 14 -3.83 1.93 -17.14
CA ASP A 14 -2.59 1.60 -16.44
C ASP A 14 -2.81 0.32 -15.61
N SER A 15 -1.94 -0.66 -15.78
CA SER A 15 -1.96 -1.93 -15.05
C SER A 15 -0.83 -2.04 -14.02
N THR A 16 -0.09 -0.95 -13.79
CA THR A 16 1.13 -0.94 -12.98
C THR A 16 0.98 -0.13 -11.70
N THR A 17 0.27 1.00 -11.72
CA THR A 17 -0.04 1.76 -10.51
C THR A 17 -1.18 1.10 -9.76
N TRP A 18 -0.95 0.86 -8.47
CA TRP A 18 -1.98 0.41 -7.56
C TRP A 18 -2.62 1.64 -6.93
N SER A 19 -3.95 1.76 -6.99
CA SER A 19 -4.73 2.84 -6.38
C SER A 19 -6.01 2.33 -5.72
N ASP A 20 -6.49 3.02 -4.69
CA ASP A 20 -7.84 2.88 -4.16
C ASP A 20 -8.50 4.24 -3.86
N HIS A 21 -9.71 4.21 -3.30
CA HIS A 21 -10.51 5.40 -3.07
C HIS A 21 -9.87 6.41 -2.11
N THR A 22 -9.00 5.96 -1.20
CA THR A 22 -8.36 6.88 -0.23
C THR A 22 -7.27 7.73 -0.89
N ASP A 23 -6.82 7.39 -2.09
CA ASP A 23 -5.81 8.15 -2.84
C ASP A 23 -6.38 9.41 -3.54
N ILE A 24 -7.71 9.54 -3.64
CA ILE A 24 -8.36 10.65 -4.37
C ILE A 24 -8.07 12.00 -3.70
N ARG A 25 -8.34 12.10 -2.39
CA ARG A 25 -8.14 13.34 -1.63
C ARG A 25 -6.67 13.82 -1.63
N PRO A 26 -5.68 13.01 -1.24
CA PRO A 26 -4.28 13.45 -1.26
C PRO A 26 -3.82 13.82 -2.67
N THR A 27 -4.29 13.13 -3.71
CA THR A 27 -3.97 13.49 -5.11
C THR A 27 -4.55 14.86 -5.49
N LEU A 28 -5.81 15.15 -5.13
CA LEU A 28 -6.41 16.46 -5.34
C LEU A 28 -5.66 17.57 -4.59
N MET A 29 -5.24 17.30 -3.35
CA MET A 29 -4.49 18.27 -2.55
C MET A 29 -3.14 18.61 -3.19
N VAL A 30 -2.39 17.60 -3.68
CA VAL A 30 -1.16 17.80 -4.44
C VAL A 30 -1.41 18.63 -5.70
N LEU A 31 -2.45 18.32 -6.47
CA LEU A 31 -2.79 19.04 -7.71
C LEU A 31 -3.16 20.50 -7.48
N LEU A 32 -3.82 20.80 -6.36
CA LEU A 32 -4.24 22.15 -6.00
C LEU A 32 -3.16 22.92 -5.23
N GLY A 33 -2.04 22.27 -4.89
CA GLY A 33 -0.98 22.85 -4.06
C GLY A 33 -1.46 23.17 -2.63
N LEU A 34 -2.45 22.44 -2.15
CA LEU A 34 -3.04 22.62 -0.82
C LEU A 34 -2.41 21.66 0.19
N LYS A 35 -2.48 22.06 1.46
CA LYS A 35 -2.06 21.28 2.63
C LYS A 35 -3.18 21.34 3.68
N ASP A 36 -3.33 20.24 4.40
CA ASP A 36 -4.26 20.06 5.51
C ASP A 36 -3.47 19.68 6.78
N ASP A 37 -4.06 19.81 7.96
CA ASP A 37 -3.56 19.29 9.23
C ASP A 37 -4.00 17.84 9.52
N TYR A 38 -4.88 17.27 8.69
CA TYR A 38 -5.32 15.88 8.74
C TYR A 38 -4.42 14.95 7.89
N GLY A 39 -3.82 13.94 8.53
CA GLY A 39 -3.11 12.86 7.84
C GLY A 39 -4.06 12.02 6.99
N HIS A 40 -3.63 11.64 5.79
CA HIS A 40 -4.48 10.97 4.80
C HIS A 40 -4.42 9.44 4.93
N ASP A 41 -5.57 8.78 4.79
CA ASP A 41 -5.70 7.30 4.76
C ASP A 41 -5.09 6.67 3.48
N GLY A 42 -4.80 7.50 2.48
CA GLY A 42 -4.17 7.12 1.23
C GLY A 42 -3.02 8.07 0.93
N ARG A 43 -2.42 7.92 -0.25
CA ARG A 43 -1.26 8.73 -0.65
C ARG A 43 -1.49 9.31 -2.05
N ALA A 44 -0.80 10.38 -2.41
CA ALA A 44 -1.00 10.99 -3.71
C ALA A 44 -0.41 10.12 -4.84
N LEU A 45 -1.15 9.88 -5.93
CA LEU A 45 -0.70 9.10 -7.10
C LEU A 45 0.28 9.89 -7.98
N THR A 46 1.40 10.33 -7.41
CA THR A 46 2.33 11.25 -8.08
C THR A 46 3.12 10.61 -9.22
N GLU A 47 3.05 9.29 -9.37
CA GLU A 47 3.53 8.50 -10.51
C GLU A 47 2.88 8.91 -11.82
N ASP A 48 1.58 9.19 -11.76
CA ASP A 48 0.74 9.54 -12.91
C ASP A 48 0.73 11.06 -13.17
N LEU A 49 1.38 11.84 -12.32
CA LEU A 49 1.51 13.29 -12.44
C LEU A 49 2.79 13.68 -13.20
N SER A 50 2.72 14.78 -13.94
CA SER A 50 3.85 15.29 -14.73
C SER A 50 4.09 16.79 -14.54
N GLY A 51 5.31 17.24 -14.88
CA GLY A 51 5.67 18.66 -14.85
C GLY A 51 5.55 19.28 -13.45
N TRP A 52 4.76 20.37 -13.37
CA TRP A 52 4.52 21.13 -12.14
C TRP A 52 3.61 20.39 -11.16
N ALA A 53 2.72 19.53 -11.66
CA ALA A 53 1.76 18.78 -10.86
C ALA A 53 2.42 17.70 -10.00
N ARG A 54 3.66 17.29 -10.33
CA ARG A 54 4.43 16.34 -9.54
C ARG A 54 5.36 17.07 -8.57
N PRO A 55 5.22 16.89 -7.23
CA PRO A 55 6.08 17.54 -6.26
C PRO A 55 7.57 17.27 -6.49
N ALA A 56 8.42 18.25 -6.19
CA ALA A 56 9.85 18.15 -6.45
C ALA A 56 10.53 17.03 -5.64
N ALA A 57 10.10 16.82 -4.39
CA ALA A 57 10.66 15.81 -3.51
C ALA A 57 10.31 14.38 -3.96
N THR A 58 9.12 14.15 -4.51
CA THR A 58 8.73 12.85 -5.07
C THR A 58 9.45 12.52 -6.39
N LYS A 59 9.96 13.55 -7.09
CA LYS A 59 10.86 13.39 -8.25
C LYS A 59 12.31 13.09 -7.85
N LYS A 60 12.80 13.76 -6.81
CA LYS A 60 14.18 13.63 -6.32
C LYS A 60 14.41 12.36 -5.50
N SER A 61 13.36 11.80 -4.90
CA SER A 61 13.49 10.61 -4.08
C SER A 61 13.70 9.36 -4.96
N ASN A 62 14.79 8.64 -4.69
CA ASN A 62 15.08 7.35 -5.31
C ASN A 62 14.24 6.19 -4.75
N GLY A 63 13.42 6.44 -3.72
CA GLY A 63 12.71 5.39 -2.98
C GLY A 63 11.20 5.62 -2.82
N TYR A 64 10.70 6.82 -3.13
CA TYR A 64 9.32 7.20 -2.87
C TYR A 64 8.30 6.29 -3.55
N ILE A 65 8.48 5.96 -4.83
CA ILE A 65 7.59 5.05 -5.57
C ILE A 65 7.53 3.67 -4.91
N THR A 66 8.68 3.12 -4.53
CA THR A 66 8.74 1.77 -3.93
C THR A 66 8.10 1.73 -2.55
N VAL A 67 8.25 2.80 -1.76
CA VAL A 67 7.57 2.93 -0.46
C VAL A 67 6.08 3.06 -0.65
N ALA A 68 5.62 3.89 -1.60
CA ALA A 68 4.21 4.06 -1.90
C ALA A 68 3.55 2.75 -2.33
N GLN A 69 4.15 2.05 -3.28
CA GLN A 69 3.65 0.75 -3.73
C GLN A 69 3.59 -0.26 -2.58
N MET A 70 4.62 -0.35 -1.76
CA MET A 70 4.63 -1.25 -0.60
C MET A 70 3.55 -0.87 0.43
N TYR A 71 3.41 0.41 0.74
CA TYR A 71 2.37 0.93 1.63
C TYR A 71 0.98 0.47 1.16
N LYS A 72 0.69 0.58 -0.13
CA LYS A 72 -0.58 0.09 -0.68
C LYS A 72 -0.73 -1.43 -0.54
N GLN A 73 0.33 -2.22 -0.73
CA GLN A 73 0.25 -3.67 -0.55
C GLN A 73 -0.01 -4.11 0.90
N ILE A 74 0.41 -3.32 1.89
CA ILE A 74 0.23 -3.66 3.31
C ILE A 74 -1.00 -3.01 3.95
N ASN A 75 -1.43 -1.83 3.47
CA ASN A 75 -2.44 -1.03 4.15
C ASN A 75 -3.82 -1.07 3.48
N ALA A 76 -3.89 -1.29 2.18
CA ALA A 76 -5.17 -1.39 1.51
C ALA A 76 -5.91 -2.68 1.87
N ALA A 77 -7.23 -2.60 1.97
CA ALA A 77 -8.08 -3.75 2.30
C ALA A 77 -7.89 -4.94 1.34
N VAL A 78 -7.70 -4.65 0.04
CA VAL A 78 -7.46 -5.67 -1.00
C VAL A 78 -5.98 -5.73 -1.44
N GLY A 79 -5.08 -5.18 -0.63
CA GLY A 79 -3.64 -5.40 -0.79
C GLY A 79 -3.25 -6.83 -0.41
N LYS A 80 -2.01 -7.22 -0.75
CA LYS A 80 -1.48 -8.57 -0.44
C LYS A 80 -1.61 -8.95 1.03
N PHE A 81 -1.34 -8.01 1.95
CA PHE A 81 -1.48 -8.28 3.38
C PHE A 81 -2.94 -8.55 3.75
N GLY A 82 -3.87 -7.68 3.33
CA GLY A 82 -5.30 -7.83 3.64
C GLY A 82 -5.90 -9.12 3.09
N LEU A 83 -5.53 -9.52 1.87
CA LEU A 83 -5.99 -10.79 1.29
C LEU A 83 -5.43 -12.01 2.05
N ALA A 84 -4.15 -11.98 2.41
CA ALA A 84 -3.52 -13.07 3.16
C ALA A 84 -4.11 -13.21 4.57
N THR A 85 -4.31 -12.12 5.29
CA THR A 85 -4.91 -12.15 6.63
C THR A 85 -6.39 -12.51 6.60
N LEU A 86 -7.13 -12.12 5.55
CA LEU A 86 -8.52 -12.58 5.34
C LEU A 86 -8.60 -14.11 5.18
N GLN A 87 -7.71 -14.69 4.37
CA GLN A 87 -7.62 -16.14 4.21
C GLN A 87 -7.24 -16.83 5.52
N ALA A 88 -6.25 -16.32 6.23
CA ALA A 88 -5.83 -16.85 7.54
C ALA A 88 -6.98 -16.77 8.58
N SER A 89 -7.73 -15.68 8.62
CA SER A 89 -8.88 -15.51 9.52
C SER A 89 -10.02 -16.48 9.19
N THR A 90 -10.29 -16.72 7.90
CA THR A 90 -11.28 -17.72 7.48
C THR A 90 -10.88 -19.11 7.98
N ARG A 91 -9.62 -19.50 7.79
CA ARG A 91 -9.08 -20.76 8.31
C ARG A 91 -9.15 -20.84 9.84
N ALA A 92 -8.90 -19.74 10.54
CA ALA A 92 -9.00 -19.69 11.99
C ALA A 92 -10.42 -20.07 12.44
N ILE A 93 -11.43 -19.41 11.86
CA ILE A 93 -12.85 -19.67 12.16
C ILE A 93 -13.23 -21.12 11.84
N GLU A 94 -12.68 -21.71 10.79
CA GLU A 94 -12.93 -23.12 10.40
C GLU A 94 -12.21 -24.15 11.29
N SER A 95 -11.19 -23.73 12.06
CA SER A 95 -10.34 -24.64 12.83
C SER A 95 -10.93 -25.06 14.18
N GLY A 96 -11.92 -24.32 14.70
CA GLY A 96 -12.50 -24.53 16.02
C GLY A 96 -13.55 -25.64 16.07
N SER A 97 -13.74 -26.21 17.25
CA SER A 97 -14.85 -27.12 17.58
C SER A 97 -15.39 -26.82 18.98
N ALA A 98 -16.57 -27.37 19.32
CA ALA A 98 -17.16 -27.16 20.65
C ALA A 98 -16.30 -27.71 21.82
N SER A 99 -15.32 -28.58 21.53
CA SER A 99 -14.45 -29.23 22.54
C SER A 99 -12.99 -28.79 22.49
N ASP A 100 -12.55 -28.10 21.43
CA ASP A 100 -11.19 -27.61 21.27
C ASP A 100 -11.17 -26.41 20.32
N ASP A 101 -10.66 -25.28 20.82
CA ASP A 101 -10.55 -24.00 20.12
C ASP A 101 -9.12 -23.41 20.20
N SER A 102 -8.15 -24.26 20.54
CA SER A 102 -6.75 -23.87 20.73
C SER A 102 -6.11 -23.34 19.44
N THR A 103 -6.46 -23.93 18.29
CA THR A 103 -5.95 -23.50 16.97
C THR A 103 -6.50 -22.13 16.58
N TYR A 104 -7.81 -21.90 16.75
CA TYR A 104 -8.43 -20.58 16.55
C TYR A 104 -7.74 -19.51 17.39
N THR A 105 -7.60 -19.76 18.69
CA THR A 105 -6.97 -18.83 19.63
C THR A 105 -5.52 -18.52 19.22
N SER A 106 -4.76 -19.52 18.75
CA SER A 106 -3.39 -19.33 18.29
C SER A 106 -3.31 -18.46 17.03
N LEU A 107 -4.21 -18.68 16.06
CA LEU A 107 -4.25 -17.93 14.81
C LEU A 107 -4.71 -16.48 15.04
N GLU A 108 -5.71 -16.24 15.90
CA GLU A 108 -6.16 -14.90 16.27
C GLU A 108 -5.06 -14.07 16.94
N ASN A 109 -4.30 -14.67 17.87
CA ASN A 109 -3.15 -13.99 18.48
C ASN A 109 -2.08 -13.60 17.45
N GLN A 110 -1.83 -14.45 16.45
CA GLN A 110 -0.89 -14.15 15.37
C GLN A 110 -1.42 -13.06 14.43
N LEU A 111 -2.72 -13.07 14.11
CA LEU A 111 -3.38 -12.02 13.32
C LEU A 111 -3.35 -10.67 14.03
N ALA A 112 -3.56 -10.65 15.34
CA ALA A 112 -3.44 -9.44 16.15
C ALA A 112 -2.02 -8.87 16.12
N ALA A 113 -1.00 -9.73 16.27
CA ALA A 113 0.40 -9.31 16.18
C ALA A 113 0.75 -8.78 14.78
N LEU A 114 0.31 -9.45 13.71
CA LEU A 114 0.49 -8.98 12.34
C LEU A 114 -0.18 -7.62 12.10
N THR A 115 -1.37 -7.41 12.65
CA THR A 115 -2.10 -6.13 12.55
C THR A 115 -1.33 -5.01 13.24
N HIS A 116 -0.81 -5.25 14.43
CA HIS A 116 0.02 -4.28 15.16
C HIS A 116 1.29 -3.90 14.38
N ASP A 117 2.01 -4.90 13.85
CA ASP A 117 3.19 -4.67 13.01
C ASP A 117 2.84 -3.88 11.74
N ARG A 118 1.71 -4.21 11.10
CA ARG A 118 1.20 -3.49 9.93
C ARG A 118 0.95 -2.03 10.27
N ASP A 119 0.21 -1.74 11.33
CA ASP A 119 -0.18 -0.38 11.71
C ASP A 119 1.04 0.48 12.00
N THR A 120 2.04 -0.08 12.67
CA THR A 120 3.32 0.59 12.95
C THR A 120 4.06 0.93 11.66
N LEU A 121 4.20 -0.05 10.76
CA LEU A 121 4.93 0.13 9.51
C LEU A 121 4.20 1.09 8.55
N ALA A 122 2.87 0.97 8.46
CA ALA A 122 2.04 1.83 7.63
C ALA A 122 2.12 3.29 8.08
N HIS A 123 2.11 3.55 9.39
CA HIS A 123 2.31 4.91 9.93
C HIS A 123 3.67 5.50 9.56
N GLN A 124 4.75 4.71 9.63
CA GLN A 124 6.08 5.18 9.23
C GLN A 124 6.15 5.50 7.74
N MET A 125 5.55 4.64 6.90
CA MET A 125 5.52 4.85 5.45
C MET A 125 4.71 6.09 5.08
N ILE A 126 3.48 6.24 5.61
CA ILE A 126 2.62 7.38 5.23
C ILE A 126 3.21 8.72 5.65
N ALA A 127 3.82 8.81 6.84
CA ALA A 127 4.48 10.04 7.29
C ALA A 127 5.61 10.49 6.33
N LEU A 128 6.37 9.55 5.77
CA LEU A 128 7.42 9.86 4.79
C LEU A 128 6.83 10.23 3.42
N LEU A 129 5.75 9.56 3.00
CA LEU A 129 5.07 9.86 1.74
C LEU A 129 4.47 11.27 1.78
N GLU A 130 3.74 11.61 2.85
CA GLU A 130 3.17 12.95 3.04
C GLU A 130 4.25 14.02 3.17
N GLY A 131 5.34 13.73 3.87
CA GLY A 131 6.49 14.63 3.93
C GLY A 131 7.07 14.95 2.55
N ALA A 132 7.10 13.97 1.64
CA ALA A 132 7.54 14.18 0.26
C ALA A 132 6.48 14.88 -0.62
N GLU A 133 5.20 14.62 -0.37
CA GLU A 133 4.07 15.16 -1.13
C GLU A 133 3.82 16.64 -0.81
N PHE A 134 3.87 17.01 0.47
CA PHE A 134 3.41 18.31 0.96
C PHE A 134 4.50 19.18 1.57
N ASP A 135 5.53 18.59 2.17
CA ASP A 135 6.53 19.34 2.95
C ASP A 135 7.92 19.41 2.27
N GLY A 136 8.06 18.85 1.07
CA GLY A 136 9.31 18.90 0.29
C GLY A 136 10.41 17.99 0.82
N ASN A 137 10.09 17.04 1.70
CA ASN A 137 11.03 16.12 2.32
C ASN A 137 11.21 14.87 1.47
N ALA A 138 12.30 14.79 0.71
CA ALA A 138 12.59 13.61 -0.10
C ALA A 138 12.91 12.39 0.79
N ILE A 139 12.42 11.20 0.42
CA ILE A 139 12.72 9.96 1.11
C ILE A 139 14.12 9.47 0.70
N ASP A 140 14.98 9.23 1.69
CA ASP A 140 16.31 8.62 1.50
C ASP A 140 16.20 7.16 1.02
N GLN A 141 17.13 6.75 0.15
CA GLN A 141 17.11 5.44 -0.47
C GLN A 141 17.28 4.29 0.54
N ARG A 142 18.13 4.45 1.56
CA ARG A 142 18.37 3.40 2.56
C ARG A 142 17.13 3.22 3.42
N THR A 143 16.50 4.32 3.85
CA THR A 143 15.23 4.29 4.58
C THR A 143 14.13 3.61 3.76
N ALA A 144 14.00 3.98 2.49
CA ALA A 144 13.03 3.36 1.59
C ALA A 144 13.23 1.84 1.46
N GLN A 145 14.47 1.40 1.24
CA GLN A 145 14.80 -0.03 1.15
C GLN A 145 14.47 -0.79 2.44
N ALA A 146 14.79 -0.21 3.60
CA ALA A 146 14.50 -0.82 4.90
C ALA A 146 12.99 -1.00 5.13
N LEU A 147 12.18 0.01 4.79
CA LEU A 147 10.72 -0.05 4.92
C LEU A 147 10.11 -1.07 3.94
N VAL A 148 10.59 -1.09 2.69
CA VAL A 148 10.13 -2.06 1.68
C VAL A 148 10.47 -3.49 2.12
N ALA A 149 11.66 -3.73 2.65
CA ALA A 149 12.06 -5.04 3.18
C ALA A 149 11.17 -5.48 4.36
N GLN A 150 10.86 -4.56 5.29
CA GLN A 150 9.92 -4.83 6.39
C GLN A 150 8.52 -5.18 5.87
N GLY A 151 8.03 -4.47 4.85
CA GLY A 151 6.73 -4.76 4.24
C GLY A 151 6.70 -6.14 3.56
N GLN A 152 7.77 -6.51 2.86
CA GLN A 152 7.92 -7.85 2.28
C GLN A 152 7.90 -8.93 3.36
N ALA A 153 8.64 -8.74 4.46
CA ALA A 153 8.68 -9.67 5.57
C ALA A 153 7.30 -9.79 6.27
N LEU A 154 6.57 -8.68 6.42
CA LEU A 154 5.22 -8.68 6.96
C LEU A 154 4.25 -9.48 6.08
N ILE A 155 4.26 -9.25 4.76
CA ILE A 155 3.45 -10.00 3.80
C ILE A 155 3.82 -11.49 3.81
N ALA A 156 5.11 -11.83 3.90
CA ALA A 156 5.55 -13.22 3.97
C ALA A 156 5.02 -13.94 5.21
N ARG A 157 5.03 -13.29 6.39
CA ARG A 157 4.46 -13.84 7.62
C ARG A 157 2.95 -14.02 7.52
N ALA A 158 2.22 -13.06 6.93
CA ALA A 158 0.79 -13.19 6.69
C ALA A 158 0.46 -14.36 5.73
N ASN A 159 1.23 -14.51 4.64
CA ASN A 159 1.08 -15.62 3.71
C ASN A 159 1.36 -16.98 4.34
N ALA A 160 2.32 -17.05 5.28
CA ALA A 160 2.61 -18.29 6.00
C ALA A 160 1.44 -18.70 6.92
N LEU A 161 0.72 -17.74 7.50
CA LEU A 161 -0.46 -17.99 8.33
C LEU A 161 -1.68 -18.45 7.51
N ALA A 162 -1.73 -18.04 6.24
CA ALA A 162 -2.81 -18.36 5.31
C ALA A 162 -2.74 -19.79 4.72
N GLN A 163 -1.64 -20.51 4.93
CA GLN A 163 -1.42 -21.91 4.52
C GLN A 163 -1.82 -22.87 5.62
#